data_AF-A0AAN7BD99-F1
#
_entry.id   AF-A0AAN7BD99-F1
#
_cell.length_a   1.000
_cell.length_b   1.000
_cell.length_c   1.000
_cell.angle_alpha   90.00
_cell.angle_beta   90.00
_cell.angle_gamma   90.00
#
_symmetry.space_group_name_H-M   'P 1'
#
loop_
_entity.id
_entity.type
_entity.pdbx_description
1 polymer ?
#
loop_
_entity_poly.entity_id
_entity_poly.type
_entity_poly.pdbx_seq_one_letter_code
_entity_poly.pdbx_strand_id
1 'polypeptide(L)' 'QLVTQMVKAVKFLHENGLFHRDIKPSNIMYTRVAGQPHPNFYLGDFGLSITKECVSSGRLTP' A
#
# COMPACT_ATOMS: atom_id res chain seq x y z
N GLN A 1 -5.70 0.91 15.35
CA GLN A 1 -4.56 1.41 14.55
C GLN A 1 -4.46 0.83 13.14
N LEU A 2 -4.44 -0.50 12.94
CA LEU A 2 -4.08 -1.13 11.65
C LEU A 2 -4.87 -0.59 10.46
N VAL A 3 -6.20 -0.72 10.46
CA VAL A 3 -7.05 -0.33 9.33
C VAL A 3 -6.86 1.15 8.99
N THR A 4 -6.81 2.03 10.00
CA THR A 4 -6.58 3.47 9.80
C THR A 4 -5.22 3.75 9.14
N GLN A 5 -4.15 3.06 9.53
CA GLN A 5 -2.82 3.22 8.92
C GLN A 5 -2.79 2.69 7.49
N MET A 6 -3.43 1.55 7.23
CA MET A 6 -3.54 0.99 5.88
C MET A 6 -4.34 1.88 4.94
N VAL A 7 -5.46 2.43 5.40
CA VAL A 7 -6.24 3.39 4.60
C VAL A 7 -5.41 4.64 4.27
N LYS A 8 -4.61 5.16 5.23
CA LYS A 8 -3.69 6.27 4.97
C LYS A 8 -2.61 5.92 3.96
N ALA A 9 -2.01 4.73 4.07
CA ALA A 9 -1.00 4.26 3.12
C ALA A 9 -1.59 4.13 1.70
N VAL A 10 -2.75 3.49 1.56
CA VAL A 10 -3.44 3.34 0.27
C VAL A 10 -3.83 4.68 -0.33
N LYS A 11 -4.35 5.60 0.50
CA LYS A 11 -4.66 6.97 0.07
C LYS A 11 -3.41 7.67 -0.48
N PHE A 12 -2.29 7.58 0.23
CA PHE A 12 -1.02 8.14 -0.21
C PHE A 12 -0.56 7.55 -1.55
N LEU A 13 -0.68 6.23 -1.75
CA LEU A 13 -0.36 5.62 -3.05
C LEU A 13 -1.23 6.18 -4.18
N HIS A 14 -2.55 6.25 -3.96
CA HIS A 14 -3.49 6.74 -4.97
C HIS A 14 -3.27 8.22 -5.32
N GLU A 15 -2.95 9.06 -4.33
CA GLU A 15 -2.61 10.48 -4.57
C GLU A 15 -1.35 10.65 -5.43
N ASN A 16 -0.42 9.68 -5.36
CA ASN A 16 0.77 9.62 -6.21
C ASN A 16 0.54 8.81 -7.51
N GLY A 17 -0.71 8.47 -7.83
CA GLY A 17 -1.05 7.72 -9.03
C GLY A 17 -0.52 6.29 -9.06
N LEU A 18 -0.23 5.69 -7.90
CA LEU A 18 0.20 4.31 -7.77
C LEU A 18 -0.93 3.43 -7.20
N PHE A 19 -1.17 2.28 -7.81
CA PHE A 19 -2.13 1.29 -7.33
C PHE A 19 -1.40 0.03 -6.92
N HIS A 20 -1.56 -0.41 -5.66
CA HIS A 20 -0.82 -1.54 -5.10
C HIS A 20 -1.21 -2.91 -5.70
N ARG A 21 -2.52 -3.13 -5.90
CA ARG A 21 -3.15 -4.33 -6.47
C ARG A 21 -2.99 -5.66 -5.73
N ASP A 22 -2.06 -5.78 -4.78
CA ASP A 22 -1.87 -6.99 -3.97
C ASP A 22 -1.94 -6.72 -2.46
N ILE A 23 -3.04 -6.09 -2.01
CA ILE A 23 -3.23 -5.78 -0.59
C ILE A 23 -3.75 -7.02 0.13
N LYS A 24 -2.89 -7.63 0.94
CA LYS A 24 -3.19 -8.83 1.75
C LYS A 24 -2.35 -8.83 3.03
N PRO A 25 -2.73 -9.59 4.08
CA PRO A 25 -2.00 -9.58 5.35
C PRO A 25 -0.51 -9.93 5.23
N SER A 26 -0.12 -10.81 4.31
CA SER A 26 1.30 -11.17 4.10
C SER A 26 2.16 -10.00 3.58
N ASN A 27 1.54 -8.96 3.04
CA ASN A 27 2.20 -7.77 2.49
C ASN A 27 2.13 -6.58 3.46
N ILE A 28 1.62 -6.79 4.68
CA ILE A 28 1.55 -5.78 5.74
C ILE A 28 2.62 -6.11 6.79
N MET A 29 3.64 -5.27 6.85
CA MET A 29 4.71 -5.37 7.84
C MET A 29 4.39 -4.48 9.05
N TYR A 30 5.03 -4.74 10.19
CA TYR A 30 4.90 -3.88 11.36
C TYR A 30 6.21 -3.74 12.14
N THR A 31 6.35 -2.63 12.84
CA THR A 31 7.41 -2.40 13.83
C THR A 31 6.81 -2.11 15.20
N ARG A 32 7.49 -2.57 16.25
CA ARG A 32 7.12 -2.28 17.64
C ARG A 32 8.29 -1.66 18.35
N VAL A 33 8.13 -0.42 18.78
CA VAL A 33 9.15 0.35 19.50
C VAL A 33 8.76 0.44 20.97
N ALA A 34 9.72 0.25 21.87
CA ALA A 34 9.48 0.38 23.32
C ALA A 34 8.93 1.78 23.65
N GLY A 35 7.90 1.85 24.48
CA GLY A 35 7.21 3.10 24.84
C GLY A 35 6.12 3.54 23.86
N GLN A 36 5.95 2.90 22.70
CA GLN A 36 4.78 3.16 21.85
C GLN A 36 3.59 2.28 22.24
N PRO A 37 2.38 2.85 22.39
CA PRO A 37 1.18 2.10 22.80
C PRO A 37 0.71 1.14 21.71
N HIS A 38 1.04 1.41 20.44
CA HIS A 38 0.60 0.64 19.28
C HIS A 38 1.73 0.49 18.26
N PRO A 39 1.75 -0.61 17.49
CA PRO A 39 2.73 -0.79 16.42
C PRO A 39 2.47 0.16 15.24
N ASN A 40 3.52 0.42 14.47
CA ASN A 40 3.41 1.06 13.16
C ASN A 40 3.33 -0.03 12.09
N PHE A 41 2.43 0.14 11.13
CA PHE A 41 2.19 -0.78 10.03
C PHE A 41 2.60 -0.14 8.71
N TYR A 42 3.16 -0.97 7.83
CA TYR A 42 3.70 -0.55 6.55
C TYR A 42 3.19 -1.50 5.46
N LEU A 43 2.72 -0.94 4.36
CA LEU A 43 2.35 -1.71 3.17
C LEU A 43 3.61 -1.92 2.32
N GLY A 44 3.90 -3.16 1.95
CA GLY A 44 5.03 -3.52 1.10
C GLY A 44 4.64 -4.49 -0.01
N ASP A 45 5.65 -4.94 -0.76
CA ASP A 45 5.51 -5.80 -1.95
C ASP A 45 4.72 -5.13 -3.11
N PHE A 46 5.44 -4.32 -3.86
CA PHE A 46 4.93 -3.57 -5.01
C PHE A 46 5.07 -4.33 -6.34
N GLY A 47 5.31 -5.65 -6.33
CA GLY A 47 5.58 -6.44 -7.54
C GLY A 47 4.43 -6.43 -8.57
N LEU A 48 3.20 -6.22 -8.11
CA LEU A 48 2.00 -6.11 -8.97
C LEU A 48 1.48 -4.67 -9.10
N SER A 49 2.23 -3.70 -8.60
CA SER A 49 1.81 -2.29 -8.61
C SER A 49 1.88 -1.67 -9.98
N ILE A 50 0.97 -0.73 -10.25
CA ILE A 50 0.89 -0.03 -11.54
C ILE A 50 0.69 1.46 -11.33
N THR A 51 1.25 2.26 -12.25
CA THR A 51 0.99 3.69 -12.27
C THR A 51 -0.27 4.00 -13.07
N LYS A 52 -0.90 5.13 -12.77
CA LYS A 52 -2.05 5.66 -13.52
C LYS A 52 -1.74 5.80 -15.01
N GLU A 53 -0.49 6.11 -15.35
CA GLU A 53 -0.01 6.18 -16.74
C GLU A 53 -0.04 4.82 -17.45
N CYS A 54 0.40 3.75 -16.77
CA CYS A 54 0.30 2.38 -17.30
C CYS A 54 -1.14 1.97 -17.59
N VAL A 55 -2.10 2.38 -16.73
CA VAL A 55 -3.53 2.12 -16.94
C VAL A 55 -4.05 2.86 -18.17
N SER A 56 -3.74 4.15 -18.31
CA SER A 56 -4.21 4.95 -19.45
C SER A 56 -3.56 4.57 -20.78
N SER A 57 -2.36 4.00 -20.75
CA SER A 57 -1.63 3.59 -21.96
C SER A 57 -2.10 2.27 -22.59
N GLY A 58 -3.12 1.62 -22.02
CA GLY A 58 -3.66 0.35 -22.55
C GLY A 58 -2.71 -0.84 -22.44
N ARG A 59 -1.54 -0.70 -21.79
CA ARG A 59 -0.57 -1.79 -21.57
C ARG A 59 -1.07 -2.87 -20.61
N LEU A 60 -2.25 -2.67 -20.04
CA LEU A 60 -2.93 -3.54 -19.09
C LEU A 60 -4.44 -3.54 -19.38
N THR A 61 -4.84 -3.88 -20.59
CA THR A 61 -6.14 -4.54 -20.78
C THR A 61 -5.89 -6.06 -20.77
N PRO A 62 -6.83 -6.87 -20.24
CA PRO A 62 -6.67 -8.33 -20.19
C PRO A 62 -6.34 -8.94 -21.55
#